data_AF-A0A1B4FYB8-F1
#
_entry.id   AF-A0A1B4FYB8-F1
#
_cell.length_a   1.000
_cell.length_b   1.000
_cell.length_c   1.000
_cell.angle_alpha   90.00
_cell.angle_beta   90.00
_cell.angle_gamma   90.00
#
_symmetry.space_group_name_H-M   'P 1'
#
loop_
_entity.id
_entity.type
_entity.pdbx_description
1 polymer ?
#
loop_
_entity_poly.entity_id
_entity_poly.type
_entity_poly.pdbx_seq_one_letter_code
_entity_poly.pdbx_strand_id
1 'polypeptide(L)'
;MQRIDTPDGNFHAGDPSAGVKGTVVTQPFMQAVQEELAAVPESVGIKLDPNDNGQLLKGIQKIVGNAGANYQPVLGYTPVQQGTGALQGQNAVKIGWATDGSGLRVTVDTTDVGVVAFANQLAAYATQQWVLNNAVPKGGGAMTGTLAVPQVQLNQGHADNDGTKPMIYNDPSVRNVVFRTGPSNAYKYTVIGKHLTTAVVDGDEERHQSGAHHFGFDGHHCDGVGSQAG
;
A
#
# COMPACT_ATOMS: atom_id res chain seq x y z
N MET A 1 -40.53 29.36 36.28
CA MET A 1 -41.20 30.64 36.60
C MET A 1 -42.60 30.39 37.14
N GLN A 2 -43.05 31.13 38.15
CA GLN A 2 -44.41 31.02 38.71
C GLN A 2 -45.32 32.14 38.19
N ARG A 3 -46.64 31.87 38.10
CA ARG A 3 -47.63 32.90 37.79
C ARG A 3 -47.83 33.83 39.00
N ILE A 4 -48.33 35.04 38.74
CA ILE A 4 -48.68 35.97 39.80
C ILE A 4 -49.93 35.47 40.54
N ASP A 5 -49.94 35.60 41.87
CA ASP A 5 -51.00 35.07 42.74
C ASP A 5 -52.26 35.95 42.69
N THR A 6 -53.05 35.73 41.64
CA THR A 6 -54.33 36.37 41.37
C THR A 6 -55.31 35.31 40.86
N PRO A 7 -56.63 35.49 41.03
CA PRO A 7 -57.62 34.47 40.65
C PRO A 7 -57.55 34.02 39.18
N ASP A 8 -57.09 34.89 38.28
CA ASP A 8 -56.91 34.63 36.85
C ASP A 8 -55.43 34.47 36.43
N GLY A 9 -54.48 34.67 37.35
CA GLY A 9 -53.04 34.57 37.11
C GLY A 9 -52.45 35.73 36.29
N ASN A 10 -53.11 36.90 36.25
CA ASN A 10 -52.69 38.07 35.47
C ASN A 10 -52.40 39.30 36.35
N PHE A 11 -51.71 40.27 35.76
CA PHE A 11 -51.51 41.59 36.37
C PHE A 11 -52.71 42.50 36.11
N HIS A 12 -53.18 43.16 37.17
CA HIS A 12 -54.25 44.15 37.14
C HIS A 12 -53.71 45.51 37.57
N ALA A 13 -54.07 46.56 36.83
CA ALA A 13 -53.79 47.93 37.22
C ALA A 13 -54.61 48.31 38.45
N GLY A 14 -54.06 49.18 39.30
CA GLY A 14 -54.84 49.82 40.35
C GLY A 14 -55.70 50.93 39.76
N ASP A 15 -56.91 51.09 40.29
CA ASP A 15 -57.77 52.26 40.04
C ASP A 15 -57.95 53.04 41.35
N PRO A 16 -57.20 54.14 41.56
CA PRO A 16 -57.33 54.97 42.74
C PRO A 16 -58.69 55.65 42.88
N SER A 17 -59.38 55.91 41.76
CA SER A 17 -60.70 56.55 41.75
C SER A 17 -61.80 55.59 42.21
N ALA A 18 -61.62 54.29 42.00
CA ALA A 18 -62.49 53.22 42.49
C ALA A 18 -61.99 52.53 43.78
N GLY A 19 -60.84 52.95 44.32
CA GLY A 19 -60.23 52.31 45.50
C GLY A 19 -59.71 50.89 45.25
N VAL A 20 -59.57 50.47 43.99
CA VAL A 20 -59.07 49.14 43.62
C VAL A 20 -57.55 49.16 43.63
N LYS A 21 -56.94 48.33 44.47
CA LYS A 21 -55.49 48.15 44.48
C LYS A 21 -55.05 47.32 43.27
N GLY A 22 -53.94 47.69 42.66
CA GLY A 22 -53.32 46.89 41.61
C GLY A 22 -52.72 45.59 42.17
N THR A 23 -52.38 44.67 41.26
CA THR A 23 -51.76 43.39 41.63
C THR A 23 -50.44 43.63 42.37
N VAL A 24 -50.34 43.05 43.57
CA VAL A 24 -49.12 43.13 44.38
C VAL A 24 -48.07 42.20 43.80
N VAL A 25 -46.90 42.76 43.48
CA VAL A 25 -45.72 41.98 43.09
C VAL A 25 -45.12 41.36 44.36
N THR A 26 -45.31 40.06 44.53
CA THR A 26 -44.87 39.35 45.74
C THR A 26 -43.38 39.00 45.67
N GLN A 27 -42.72 38.90 46.83
CA GLN A 27 -41.32 38.46 46.91
C GLN A 27 -41.11 37.09 46.23
N PRO A 28 -41.93 36.06 46.47
CA PRO A 28 -41.78 34.79 45.76
C PRO A 28 -41.77 34.98 44.24
N PHE A 29 -42.68 35.79 43.70
CA PHE A 29 -42.75 36.02 42.26
C PHE A 29 -41.44 36.63 41.73
N MET A 30 -40.95 37.71 42.35
CA MET A 30 -39.70 38.36 41.91
C MET A 30 -38.46 37.48 42.10
N GLN A 31 -38.40 36.70 43.17
CA GLN A 31 -37.33 35.73 43.36
C GLN A 31 -37.32 34.71 42.23
N ALA A 32 -38.49 34.16 41.86
CA ALA A 32 -38.59 33.19 40.79
C ALA A 32 -38.15 33.77 39.43
N VAL A 33 -38.47 35.03 39.14
CA VAL A 33 -37.98 35.70 37.93
C VAL A 33 -36.46 35.88 37.97
N GLN A 34 -35.91 36.29 39.11
CA GLN A 34 -34.47 36.47 39.29
C GLN A 34 -33.71 35.16 39.09
N GLU A 35 -34.12 34.08 39.74
CA GLU A 35 -33.46 32.77 39.64
C GLU A 35 -33.47 32.23 38.19
N GLU A 36 -34.57 32.41 37.46
CA GLU A 36 -34.65 31.98 36.05
C GLU A 36 -33.65 32.75 35.15
N LEU A 37 -33.52 34.06 35.36
CA LEU A 37 -32.58 34.87 34.58
C LEU A 37 -31.14 34.61 35.00
N ALA A 38 -30.89 34.39 36.29
CA ALA A 38 -29.58 34.04 36.86
C ALA A 38 -29.09 32.66 36.40
N ALA A 39 -30.00 31.69 36.28
CA ALA A 39 -29.68 30.33 35.86
C ALA A 39 -29.09 30.25 34.45
N VAL A 40 -29.43 31.19 33.54
CA VAL A 40 -28.93 31.16 32.16
C VAL A 40 -27.40 31.32 32.10
N PRO A 41 -26.77 32.40 32.62
CA PRO A 41 -25.32 32.50 32.75
C PRO A 41 -24.70 31.34 33.56
N GLU A 42 -25.30 30.95 34.68
CA GLU A 42 -24.75 29.92 35.57
C GLU A 42 -24.74 28.54 34.92
N SER A 43 -25.73 28.22 34.09
CA SER A 43 -25.82 26.94 33.35
C SER A 43 -24.62 26.69 32.44
N VAL A 44 -23.93 27.75 32.01
CA VAL A 44 -22.71 27.68 31.20
C VAL A 44 -21.45 28.09 31.98
N GLY A 45 -21.53 28.10 33.31
CA GLY A 45 -20.43 28.36 34.22
C GLY A 45 -19.97 29.82 34.27
N ILE A 46 -20.83 30.77 33.91
CA ILE A 46 -20.56 32.20 34.13
C ILE A 46 -21.03 32.56 35.54
N LYS A 47 -20.12 33.10 36.35
CA LYS A 47 -20.44 33.60 37.70
C LYS A 47 -21.15 34.95 37.59
N LEU A 48 -22.20 35.14 38.39
CA LEU A 48 -22.95 36.38 38.45
C LEU A 48 -22.11 37.56 39.01
N ASP A 49 -22.14 38.69 38.30
CA ASP A 49 -21.49 39.96 38.65
C ASP A 49 -22.52 41.11 38.64
N PRO A 50 -22.80 41.75 39.78
CA PRO A 50 -23.73 42.89 39.85
C PRO A 50 -23.38 44.08 38.95
N ASN A 51 -22.13 44.19 38.48
CA ASN A 51 -21.67 45.29 37.63
C ASN A 51 -21.75 44.99 36.13
N ASP A 52 -22.19 43.79 35.73
CA ASP A 52 -22.28 43.37 34.33
C ASP A 52 -23.74 43.15 33.89
N ASN A 53 -24.32 44.10 33.17
CA ASN A 53 -25.68 43.96 32.65
C ASN A 53 -25.76 43.06 31.39
N GLY A 54 -24.63 42.61 30.85
CA GLY A 54 -24.54 41.79 29.63
C GLY A 54 -24.52 40.28 29.87
N GLN A 55 -24.57 39.82 31.10
CA GLN A 55 -24.35 38.42 31.47
C GLN A 55 -25.35 37.46 30.83
N LEU A 56 -26.62 37.85 30.76
CA LEU A 56 -27.66 37.07 30.11
C LEU A 56 -27.32 36.82 28.64
N LEU A 57 -26.90 37.88 27.94
CA LEU A 57 -26.48 37.78 26.54
C LEU A 57 -25.25 36.88 26.39
N LYS A 58 -24.24 37.05 27.26
CA LYS A 58 -23.03 36.20 27.26
C LYS A 58 -23.37 34.72 27.50
N GLY A 59 -24.29 34.46 28.42
CA GLY A 59 -24.80 33.11 28.73
C GLY A 59 -25.43 32.47 27.49
N ILE A 60 -26.38 33.16 26.86
CA ILE A 60 -27.05 32.69 25.63
C ILE A 60 -26.04 32.46 24.50
N GLN A 61 -25.12 33.40 24.27
CA GLN A 61 -24.08 33.26 23.25
C GLN A 61 -23.22 32.01 23.47
N LYS A 62 -22.86 31.72 24.73
CA LYS A 62 -22.09 30.53 25.09
C LYS A 62 -22.90 29.24 24.97
N ILE A 63 -24.19 29.23 25.31
CA ILE A 63 -25.10 28.10 25.05
C ILE A 63 -25.10 27.77 23.56
N VAL A 64 -25.30 28.77 22.69
CA VAL A 64 -25.31 28.61 21.24
C VAL A 64 -23.95 28.15 20.71
N GLY A 65 -22.85 28.72 21.20
CA GLY A 65 -21.50 28.31 20.83
C GLY A 65 -21.18 26.87 21.22
N ASN A 66 -21.56 26.45 22.44
CA ASN A 66 -21.40 25.08 22.93
C ASN A 66 -22.23 24.08 22.12
N ALA A 67 -23.45 24.45 21.73
CA ALA A 67 -24.24 23.65 20.81
C ALA A 67 -23.47 23.47 19.49
N GLY A 68 -22.99 24.57 18.89
CA GLY A 68 -22.19 24.58 17.65
C GLY A 68 -20.95 23.67 17.66
N ALA A 69 -20.19 23.67 18.77
CA ALA A 69 -18.91 22.97 18.87
C ALA A 69 -19.00 21.43 18.87
N ASN A 70 -20.18 20.86 19.16
CA ASN A 70 -20.39 19.41 19.25
C ASN A 70 -21.14 18.83 18.04
N TYR A 71 -21.46 19.63 17.03
CA TYR A 71 -22.08 19.13 15.80
C TYR A 71 -21.02 18.67 14.81
N GLN A 72 -20.97 17.35 14.57
CA GLN A 72 -20.73 16.90 13.19
C GLN A 72 -21.95 17.37 12.40
N PRO A 73 -21.81 18.17 11.32
CA PRO A 73 -22.93 18.48 10.44
C PRO A 73 -23.64 17.18 10.08
N VAL A 74 -24.98 17.17 9.99
CA VAL A 74 -25.69 16.01 9.45
C VAL A 74 -25.24 15.82 8.01
N LEU A 75 -24.23 15.00 7.84
CA LEU A 75 -23.80 14.52 6.54
C LEU A 75 -24.93 13.60 6.10
N GLY A 76 -25.64 13.93 5.02
CA GLY A 76 -26.78 13.16 4.49
C GLY A 76 -26.41 11.75 3.99
N TYR A 77 -25.31 11.20 4.49
CA TYR A 77 -24.72 9.90 4.22
C TYR A 77 -24.07 9.38 5.51
N THR A 78 -24.05 8.05 5.68
CA THR A 78 -23.39 7.42 6.83
C THR A 78 -21.89 7.73 6.79
N PRO A 79 -21.32 8.43 7.78
CA PRO A 79 -19.88 8.66 7.81
C PRO A 79 -19.15 7.33 8.03
N VAL A 80 -17.97 7.19 7.42
CA VAL A 80 -17.05 6.11 7.76
C VAL A 80 -16.34 6.51 9.05
N GLN A 81 -16.42 5.68 10.09
CA GLN A 81 -15.66 5.89 11.32
C GLN A 81 -14.16 5.79 11.02
N GLN A 82 -13.42 6.84 11.34
CA GLN A 82 -11.97 6.86 11.20
C GLN A 82 -11.34 6.47 12.55
N GLY A 83 -10.66 5.32 12.60
CA GLY A 83 -9.96 4.83 13.80
C GLY A 83 -10.88 4.23 14.87
N THR A 84 -10.32 3.91 16.05
CA THR A 84 -11.03 3.43 17.27
C THR A 84 -11.80 2.11 17.17
N GLY A 85 -11.68 1.38 16.05
CA GLY A 85 -12.14 -0.01 15.96
C GLY A 85 -11.30 -0.97 16.80
N ALA A 86 -11.69 -2.25 16.85
CA ALA A 86 -10.90 -3.28 17.51
C ALA A 86 -9.47 -3.31 16.94
N LEU A 87 -8.46 -3.30 17.83
CA LEU A 87 -7.02 -3.25 17.49
C LEU A 87 -6.59 -1.99 16.72
N GLN A 88 -7.26 -0.85 16.92
CA GLN A 88 -6.88 0.45 16.36
C GLN A 88 -6.59 1.49 17.46
N GLY A 89 -5.71 2.43 17.18
CA GLY A 89 -5.48 3.60 18.03
C GLY A 89 -6.54 4.70 17.85
N GLN A 90 -6.44 5.78 18.63
CA GLN A 90 -7.29 6.98 18.52
C GLN A 90 -6.79 7.97 17.44
N ASN A 91 -6.02 7.48 16.48
CA ASN A 91 -5.31 8.31 15.52
C ASN A 91 -6.27 8.88 14.47
N ALA A 92 -6.04 10.14 14.06
CA ALA A 92 -6.80 10.77 13.00
C ALA A 92 -6.16 10.48 11.62
N VAL A 93 -6.93 9.85 10.72
CA VAL A 93 -6.52 9.64 9.34
C VAL A 93 -6.91 10.86 8.50
N LYS A 94 -5.94 11.55 7.91
CA LYS A 94 -6.16 12.74 7.07
C LYS A 94 -5.86 12.40 5.61
N ILE A 95 -6.71 12.90 4.70
CA ILE A 95 -6.50 12.80 3.26
C ILE A 95 -6.49 14.22 2.69
N GLY A 96 -5.51 14.57 1.88
CA GLY A 96 -5.38 15.92 1.32
C GLY A 96 -4.42 15.99 0.13
N TRP A 97 -4.40 17.13 -0.55
CA TRP A 97 -3.44 17.39 -1.63
C TRP A 97 -2.10 17.83 -1.04
N ALA A 98 -1.01 17.26 -1.52
CA ALA A 98 0.33 17.60 -1.06
C ALA A 98 0.73 19.03 -1.45
N THR A 99 1.42 19.73 -0.56
CA THR A 99 1.86 21.12 -0.77
C THR A 99 2.88 21.27 -1.89
N ASP A 100 3.63 20.20 -2.18
CA ASP A 100 4.59 20.11 -3.29
C ASP A 100 3.93 19.72 -4.63
N GLY A 101 2.61 19.48 -4.64
CA GLY A 101 1.87 19.06 -5.83
C GLY A 101 2.06 17.59 -6.21
N SER A 102 2.70 16.77 -5.38
CA SER A 102 2.96 15.34 -5.66
C SER A 102 1.70 14.47 -5.77
N GLY A 103 0.55 14.96 -5.29
CA GLY A 103 -0.75 14.35 -5.49
C GLY A 103 -1.59 14.26 -4.21
N LEU A 104 -2.61 13.40 -4.26
CA LEU A 104 -3.43 13.06 -3.09
C LEU A 104 -2.59 12.22 -2.11
N ARG A 105 -2.56 12.59 -0.84
CA ARG A 105 -1.71 11.99 0.21
C ARG A 105 -2.53 11.64 1.45
N VAL A 106 -2.09 10.62 2.17
CA VAL A 106 -2.70 10.17 3.44
C VAL A 106 -1.70 10.33 4.58
N THR A 107 -2.16 10.87 5.71
CA THR A 107 -1.38 10.91 6.96
C THR A 107 -2.17 10.30 8.11
N VAL A 108 -1.46 9.73 9.09
CA VAL A 108 -2.01 9.30 10.38
C VAL A 108 -1.42 10.24 11.42
N ASP A 109 -2.27 11.10 11.98
CA ASP A 109 -1.88 12.25 12.80
C ASP A 109 -0.89 13.17 12.08
N THR A 110 0.38 13.11 12.47
CA THR A 110 1.51 13.83 11.86
C THR A 110 2.41 12.92 11.03
N THR A 111 2.15 11.61 11.04
CA THR A 111 2.94 10.61 10.31
C THR A 111 2.47 10.52 8.88
N ASP A 112 3.38 10.71 7.94
CA ASP A 112 3.10 10.59 6.51
C ASP A 112 3.05 9.11 6.09
N VAL A 113 1.90 8.68 5.57
CA VAL A 113 1.70 7.30 5.06
C VAL A 113 2.06 7.20 3.59
N GLY A 114 2.09 8.32 2.86
CA GLY A 114 2.43 8.36 1.44
C GLY A 114 1.29 8.83 0.53
N VAL A 115 1.60 8.92 -0.77
CA VAL A 115 0.65 9.29 -1.82
C VAL A 115 -0.30 8.14 -2.16
N VAL A 116 -1.55 8.47 -2.50
CA VAL A 116 -2.53 7.52 -3.03
C VAL A 116 -2.16 7.22 -4.48
N ALA A 117 -1.84 5.97 -4.77
CA ALA A 117 -1.56 5.52 -6.13
C ALA A 117 -2.87 5.22 -6.88
N PHE A 118 -3.09 5.91 -8.00
CA PHE A 118 -4.14 5.58 -8.96
C PHE A 118 -3.65 4.56 -9.98
N ALA A 119 -4.58 3.87 -10.65
CA ALA A 119 -4.25 2.75 -11.56
C ALA A 119 -3.24 3.11 -12.65
N ASN A 120 -3.23 4.35 -13.17
CA ASN A 120 -2.26 4.83 -14.14
C ASN A 120 -0.84 5.02 -13.54
N GLN A 121 -0.75 5.48 -12.30
CA GLN A 121 0.51 5.59 -11.57
C GLN A 121 1.02 4.21 -11.18
N LEU A 122 0.12 3.32 -10.74
CA LEU A 122 0.45 1.92 -10.49
C LEU A 122 0.90 1.24 -11.78
N ALA A 123 0.31 1.52 -12.95
CA ALA A 123 0.76 0.94 -14.22
C ALA A 123 2.23 1.27 -14.52
N ALA A 124 2.73 2.46 -14.20
CA ALA A 124 4.15 2.79 -14.37
C ALA A 124 5.08 1.99 -13.44
N TYR A 125 4.60 1.58 -12.27
CA TYR A 125 5.36 0.75 -11.31
C TYR A 125 5.07 -0.76 -11.43
N ALA A 126 3.89 -1.13 -11.94
CA ALA A 126 3.34 -2.47 -12.06
C ALA A 126 3.42 -3.03 -13.49
N THR A 127 3.86 -2.24 -14.49
CA THR A 127 4.61 -2.77 -15.63
C THR A 127 6.03 -3.10 -15.17
N GLN A 128 6.10 -3.91 -14.12
CA GLN A 128 7.21 -4.76 -13.72
C GLN A 128 8.57 -4.36 -14.34
N GLN A 129 9.14 -3.21 -13.99
CA GLN A 129 10.45 -2.83 -14.54
C GLN A 129 11.51 -3.90 -14.19
N TRP A 130 11.31 -4.59 -13.06
CA TRP A 130 12.08 -5.77 -12.66
C TRP A 130 11.83 -7.00 -13.55
N VAL A 131 10.62 -7.22 -14.09
CA VAL A 131 10.34 -8.28 -15.08
C VAL A 131 10.80 -7.87 -16.46
N LEU A 132 10.65 -6.61 -16.89
CA LEU A 132 11.19 -6.14 -18.17
C LEU A 132 12.72 -6.30 -18.22
N ASN A 133 13.41 -6.03 -17.11
CA ASN A 133 14.86 -6.16 -17.05
C ASN A 133 15.36 -7.61 -16.83
N ASN A 134 14.53 -8.53 -16.33
CA ASN A 134 14.96 -9.89 -15.98
C ASN A 134 14.15 -11.03 -16.62
N ALA A 135 13.11 -10.74 -17.39
CA ALA A 135 12.28 -11.74 -18.04
C ALA A 135 12.33 -11.60 -19.55
N VAL A 136 12.19 -12.74 -20.22
CA VAL A 136 12.05 -12.80 -21.67
C VAL A 136 10.59 -12.49 -22.01
N PRO A 137 10.31 -11.46 -22.83
CA PRO A 137 8.95 -11.16 -23.26
C PRO A 137 8.26 -12.37 -23.88
N LYS A 138 6.99 -12.61 -23.55
CA LYS A 138 6.19 -13.69 -24.13
C LYS A 138 5.05 -13.09 -24.94
N GLY A 139 5.06 -13.32 -26.25
CA GLY A 139 3.96 -13.03 -27.16
C GLY A 139 3.23 -14.33 -27.51
N GLY A 140 2.04 -14.55 -26.96
CA GLY A 140 1.28 -15.80 -27.20
C GLY A 140 2.05 -17.03 -26.74
N GLY A 141 2.26 -18.01 -27.62
CA GLY A 141 3.01 -19.24 -27.33
C GLY A 141 4.54 -19.06 -27.25
N ALA A 142 5.09 -18.00 -27.82
CA ALA A 142 6.53 -17.83 -28.03
C ALA A 142 7.15 -16.86 -27.01
N MET A 143 8.34 -17.21 -26.50
CA MET A 143 9.21 -16.28 -25.77
C MET A 143 10.13 -15.59 -26.79
N THR A 144 10.09 -14.26 -26.86
CA THR A 144 10.84 -13.43 -27.81
C THR A 144 11.75 -12.49 -27.03
N GLY A 145 13.06 -12.53 -27.29
CA GLY A 145 14.04 -11.68 -26.61
C GLY A 145 15.25 -12.47 -26.12
N THR A 146 16.27 -11.75 -25.63
CA THR A 146 17.52 -12.36 -25.14
C THR A 146 17.32 -12.90 -23.72
N LEU A 147 17.58 -14.19 -23.52
CA LEU A 147 17.64 -14.79 -22.18
C LEU A 147 19.05 -14.55 -21.59
N ALA A 148 19.17 -13.65 -20.62
CA ALA A 148 20.43 -13.40 -19.92
C ALA A 148 20.65 -14.49 -18.84
N VAL A 149 21.60 -15.40 -19.04
CA VAL A 149 21.97 -16.44 -18.07
C VAL A 149 23.40 -16.22 -17.57
N PRO A 150 23.67 -15.20 -16.73
CA PRO A 150 25.02 -14.79 -16.34
C PRO A 150 25.78 -15.85 -15.54
N GLN A 151 25.06 -16.76 -14.86
CA GLN A 151 25.65 -17.90 -14.14
C GLN A 151 25.89 -19.14 -15.01
N VAL A 152 25.41 -19.15 -16.25
CA VAL A 152 25.94 -20.08 -17.27
C VAL A 152 27.26 -19.48 -17.76
N GLN A 153 28.26 -19.60 -16.89
CA GLN A 153 29.63 -19.30 -17.19
C GLN A 153 30.22 -20.52 -17.93
N LEU A 154 30.36 -20.42 -19.25
CA LEU A 154 31.31 -21.26 -19.97
C LEU A 154 32.70 -20.70 -19.63
N ASN A 155 33.27 -21.13 -18.49
CA ASN A 155 34.42 -20.49 -17.83
C ASN A 155 35.77 -20.55 -18.59
N GLN A 156 35.76 -20.77 -19.92
CA GLN A 156 36.89 -20.53 -20.83
C GLN A 156 36.42 -20.04 -22.21
N GLY A 157 35.78 -18.88 -22.28
CA GLY A 157 35.53 -18.16 -23.53
C GLY A 157 35.99 -16.71 -23.43
N HIS A 158 37.28 -16.44 -23.64
CA HIS A 158 37.86 -15.11 -23.48
C HIS A 158 37.81 -14.25 -24.75
N ALA A 159 38.14 -12.95 -24.56
CA ALA A 159 38.58 -12.01 -25.58
C ALA A 159 39.40 -12.77 -26.62
N ASP A 160 39.02 -12.81 -27.89
CA ASP A 160 39.23 -11.71 -28.82
C ASP A 160 38.16 -11.72 -29.93
N ASN A 161 38.25 -10.79 -30.89
CA ASN A 161 37.28 -10.50 -31.95
C ASN A 161 37.15 -11.58 -33.06
N ASP A 162 37.40 -12.85 -32.75
CA ASP A 162 37.29 -13.95 -33.70
C ASP A 162 35.96 -14.71 -33.53
N GLY A 163 35.23 -14.91 -34.65
CA GLY A 163 33.89 -15.53 -34.71
C GLY A 163 33.87 -17.06 -34.56
N THR A 164 34.98 -17.65 -34.14
CA THR A 164 35.28 -19.09 -34.07
C THR A 164 34.97 -19.71 -32.70
N LYS A 165 34.10 -19.09 -31.90
CA LYS A 165 33.93 -19.43 -30.48
C LYS A 165 33.08 -20.68 -30.24
N PRO A 166 33.26 -21.34 -29.08
CA PRO A 166 32.28 -22.26 -28.56
C PRO A 166 30.95 -21.54 -28.38
N MET A 167 29.92 -22.05 -29.00
CA MET A 167 28.60 -21.43 -28.98
C MET A 167 27.56 -22.48 -28.68
N ILE A 168 26.64 -22.13 -27.78
CA ILE A 168 25.37 -22.82 -27.62
C ILE A 168 24.38 -22.07 -28.49
N TYR A 169 24.00 -22.66 -29.61
CA TYR A 169 23.06 -22.06 -30.54
C TYR A 169 21.98 -23.06 -30.95
N ASN A 170 20.84 -22.52 -31.36
CA ASN A 170 19.82 -23.31 -32.05
C ASN A 170 20.21 -23.35 -33.53
N ASP A 171 20.63 -24.51 -34.02
CA ASP A 171 20.85 -24.70 -35.45
C ASP A 171 19.49 -24.90 -36.15
N PRO A 172 19.06 -23.97 -37.02
CA PRO A 172 17.77 -24.03 -37.69
C PRO A 172 17.58 -25.31 -38.52
N SER A 173 18.68 -25.91 -38.96
CA SER A 173 18.70 -27.09 -39.84
C SER A 173 18.38 -28.37 -39.08
N VAL A 174 18.75 -28.45 -37.78
CA VAL A 174 18.54 -29.64 -36.94
C VAL A 174 17.57 -29.43 -35.77
N ARG A 175 17.10 -28.19 -35.53
CA ARG A 175 16.16 -27.81 -34.45
C ARG A 175 16.61 -28.26 -33.05
N ASN A 176 17.92 -28.32 -32.81
CA ASN A 176 18.52 -28.81 -31.59
C ASN A 176 19.40 -27.74 -30.93
N VAL A 177 19.65 -27.92 -29.64
CA VAL A 177 20.70 -27.20 -28.92
C VAL A 177 22.04 -27.83 -29.29
N VAL A 178 22.89 -27.04 -29.96
CA VAL A 178 24.22 -27.47 -30.42
C VAL A 178 25.28 -26.82 -29.53
N PHE A 179 26.20 -27.62 -28.99
CA PHE A 179 27.40 -27.16 -28.33
C PHE A 179 28.57 -27.29 -29.30
N ARG A 180 29.02 -26.17 -29.89
CA ARG A 180 30.21 -26.16 -30.76
C ARG A 180 31.46 -25.96 -29.93
N THR A 181 32.57 -26.62 -30.27
CA THR A 181 33.91 -26.34 -29.74
C THR A 181 34.94 -26.40 -30.89
N GLY A 182 36.03 -25.63 -30.81
CA GLY A 182 37.08 -25.59 -31.85
C GLY A 182 36.87 -24.54 -32.97
N PRO A 183 37.87 -24.34 -33.85
CA PRO A 183 37.89 -23.27 -34.86
C PRO A 183 36.92 -23.53 -36.03
N SER A 184 36.56 -22.50 -36.82
CA SER A 184 35.56 -22.61 -37.91
C SER A 184 35.89 -23.61 -39.00
N ASN A 185 37.15 -24.02 -39.13
CA ASN A 185 37.64 -25.00 -40.11
C ASN A 185 37.89 -26.41 -39.53
N ALA A 186 37.66 -26.61 -38.22
CA ALA A 186 37.85 -27.90 -37.55
C ALA A 186 37.01 -27.98 -36.26
N TYR A 187 35.76 -27.52 -36.31
CA TYR A 187 34.89 -27.52 -35.14
C TYR A 187 34.33 -28.93 -34.89
N LYS A 188 34.18 -29.26 -33.61
CA LYS A 188 33.44 -30.42 -33.13
C LYS A 188 32.12 -29.94 -32.56
N TYR A 189 31.05 -30.68 -32.79
CA TYR A 189 29.76 -30.34 -32.20
C TYR A 189 29.14 -31.51 -31.46
N THR A 190 28.51 -31.19 -30.33
CA THR A 190 27.67 -32.10 -29.58
C THR A 190 26.21 -31.66 -29.73
N VAL A 191 25.37 -32.54 -30.24
CA VAL A 191 23.93 -32.31 -30.38
C VAL A 191 23.19 -33.04 -29.27
N ILE A 192 22.27 -32.37 -28.59
CA ILE A 192 21.28 -33.04 -27.73
C ILE A 192 20.07 -33.39 -28.61
N GLY A 193 19.94 -34.66 -28.97
CA GLY A 193 18.82 -35.14 -29.78
C GLY A 193 17.52 -35.35 -28.98
N LYS A 194 16.43 -35.71 -29.70
CA LYS A 194 15.08 -35.95 -29.16
C LYS A 194 14.96 -37.02 -28.06
N HIS A 195 16.03 -37.78 -27.80
CA HIS A 195 16.10 -38.84 -26.78
C HIS A 195 17.27 -38.64 -25.81
N LEU A 196 17.74 -37.40 -25.63
CA LEU A 196 18.87 -37.06 -24.76
C LEU A 196 20.18 -37.80 -25.14
N THR A 197 20.28 -38.25 -26.39
CA THR A 197 21.45 -38.93 -26.93
C THR A 197 22.44 -37.85 -27.40
N THR A 198 23.67 -37.91 -26.91
CA THR A 198 24.78 -37.04 -27.34
C THR A 198 25.60 -37.74 -28.41
N ALA A 199 25.70 -37.13 -29.59
CA ALA A 199 26.62 -37.54 -30.65
C ALA A 199 27.71 -36.47 -30.80
N VAL A 200 28.97 -36.90 -30.81
CA VAL A 200 30.10 -36.06 -31.24
C VAL A 200 30.25 -36.26 -32.73
N VAL A 201 30.09 -35.20 -33.50
CA VAL A 201 30.28 -35.26 -34.94
C VAL A 201 31.45 -34.34 -35.31
N ASP A 202 32.42 -34.93 -36.00
CA ASP A 202 33.56 -34.23 -36.57
C ASP A 202 33.20 -33.85 -38.01
N GLY A 203 33.66 -32.68 -38.46
CA GLY A 203 33.15 -31.92 -39.61
C GLY A 203 32.99 -32.59 -40.97
N ASP A 204 33.32 -33.88 -41.15
CA ASP A 204 33.16 -34.60 -42.42
C ASP A 204 32.72 -36.08 -42.28
N GLU A 205 32.33 -36.59 -41.10
CA GLU A 205 31.86 -37.98 -40.98
C GLU A 205 30.89 -38.19 -39.79
N GLU A 206 29.62 -38.51 -40.07
CA GLU A 206 28.63 -38.94 -39.06
C GLU A 206 29.02 -40.31 -38.46
N ARG A 207 29.83 -40.33 -37.40
CA ARG A 207 30.02 -41.55 -36.60
C ARG A 207 28.99 -41.62 -35.49
N HIS A 208 27.90 -42.34 -35.73
CA HIS A 208 26.93 -42.74 -34.72
C HIS A 208 27.57 -43.68 -33.69
N GLN A 209 28.13 -43.16 -32.59
CA GLN A 209 28.49 -43.99 -31.45
C GLN A 209 27.27 -44.18 -30.54
N SER A 210 26.41 -45.16 -30.86
CA SER A 210 25.43 -45.69 -29.90
C SER A 210 26.10 -46.76 -29.03
N GLY A 211 27.05 -46.36 -28.18
CA GLY A 211 27.70 -47.25 -27.23
C GLY A 211 27.14 -47.02 -25.83
N ALA A 212 26.40 -47.98 -25.26
CA ALA A 212 26.15 -47.98 -23.83
C ALA A 212 27.50 -48.07 -23.10
N HIS A 213 27.92 -47.00 -22.44
CA HIS A 213 29.16 -46.97 -21.67
C HIS A 213 29.03 -47.88 -20.44
N HIS A 214 29.40 -49.15 -20.56
CA HIS A 214 29.62 -50.05 -19.44
C HIS A 214 30.98 -49.71 -18.81
N PHE A 215 30.95 -49.13 -17.60
CA PHE A 215 32.15 -48.88 -16.80
C PHE A 215 32.63 -50.20 -16.18
N GLY A 216 33.65 -50.83 -16.76
CA GLY A 216 34.37 -51.95 -16.16
C GLY A 216 35.61 -51.47 -15.41
N PHE A 217 35.75 -51.87 -14.15
CA PHE A 217 36.99 -51.72 -13.38
C PHE A 217 37.97 -52.83 -13.79
N ASP A 218 39.11 -52.49 -14.37
CA ASP A 218 40.16 -53.46 -14.71
C ASP A 218 40.98 -53.86 -13.47
N GLY A 219 40.86 -55.12 -13.07
CA GLY A 219 41.76 -55.77 -12.12
C GLY A 219 43.05 -56.20 -12.80
N HIS A 220 44.19 -55.72 -12.29
CA HIS A 220 45.53 -56.11 -12.76
C HIS A 220 45.80 -57.60 -12.48
N HIS A 221 45.97 -58.40 -13.54
CA HIS A 221 46.64 -59.71 -13.52
C HIS A 221 48.08 -59.50 -14.01
N CYS A 222 49.05 -59.86 -13.17
CA CYS A 222 50.48 -59.81 -13.50
C CYS A 222 50.95 -61.24 -13.81
N ASP A 223 51.09 -61.58 -15.09
CA ASP A 223 51.70 -62.84 -15.51
C ASP A 223 53.16 -62.63 -15.93
N GLY A 224 54.00 -63.54 -15.42
CA GLY A 224 55.46 -63.51 -15.55
C GLY A 224 55.99 -63.97 -16.90
N VAL A 225 57.28 -63.68 -17.11
CA VAL A 225 58.08 -64.25 -18.19
C VAL A 225 59.39 -64.77 -17.60
N GLY A 226 59.65 -66.06 -17.79
CA GLY A 226 60.85 -66.74 -17.33
C GLY A 226 61.97 -66.79 -18.39
N SER A 227 63.17 -67.03 -17.84
CA SER A 227 64.31 -67.79 -18.39
C SER A 227 64.97 -67.34 -19.70
N GLN A 228 66.25 -66.94 -19.64
CA GLN A 228 67.30 -67.45 -20.54
C GLN A 228 68.67 -67.51 -19.85
N ALA A 229 69.48 -68.46 -20.36
CA ALA A 229 70.70 -69.06 -19.84
C ALA A 229 71.95 -68.15 -19.73
N GLY A 230 72.87 -68.60 -18.86
CA GLY A 230 74.23 -68.11 -18.67
C GLY A 230 74.87 -68.73 -17.44
#